data_AF-A0A430HMZ7-F1
#
_entry.id   AF-A0A430HMZ7-F1
#
_cell.length_a   1.000
_cell.length_b   1.000
_cell.length_c   1.000
_cell.angle_alpha   90.00
_cell.angle_beta   90.00
_cell.angle_gamma   90.00
#
_symmetry.space_group_name_H-M   'P 1'
#
loop_
_entity.id
_entity.type
_entity.pdbx_description
1 polymer ?
#
loop_
_entity_poly.entity_id
_entity_poly.type
_entity_poly.pdbx_seq_one_letter_code
_entity_poly.pdbx_strand_id
1 'polypeptide(L)'
;MKIFTFCFLLLWACSGRAADIPVYDYIVKKVFPHDIKSFTEGLIIEGDTVYESSGGNGTSYLRKTALASGRVLAEQRLPEAYFGEGIAAFGGELVCLTWTSQTGLVFDLRRLAWKRNFAYAGEGWGAASDARHVYVSNGSSRIRVLDGKTLKPVRDIEVTMGTTPLARLNELEMVGTELFANIWKTDLIARIDVRTGKVVGWIDLTGLLKPALRRQADVLNGIAYDRRSQRLFVTGKNWPQLFQIALRKRTDGRRGPAFDALNQAGDATPDPRVLGTTAFRMSSYFSDVGDVSALSILHLAQLDYVRRHFQVGQPGNDGLPLISMIAPGKNGGAGFTDVQPGALRRAAVVDLYKFPNTLNVVRITGAELRAWLEKGAERFRTIDPARATPQELVDSAVDGTSFDTAAAEELHYEINLARPPGQRIERLLYRQRALSDGDEVLVVTNNFRVVGGGNFRAIAREKVVFAPQVSQQDVLAAYIETQQVLTRARHGTLKSWRFAKMEAAGPVIFHAPPGLLALARDSGLSNVQEAPAQDQAGPGAYAIDLAQ
;
A
#
# COMPACT_ATOMS: atom_id res chain seq x y z
N MET A 1 -81.23 6.44 -4.95
CA MET A 1 -80.01 6.99 -5.59
C MET A 1 -79.02 7.26 -4.47
N LYS A 2 -77.94 6.46 -4.36
CA LYS A 2 -77.04 6.42 -3.19
C LYS A 2 -76.01 7.55 -3.25
N ILE A 3 -75.89 8.31 -2.17
CA ILE A 3 -74.85 9.33 -1.94
C ILE A 3 -73.61 8.61 -1.38
N PHE A 4 -72.46 8.76 -2.03
CA PHE A 4 -71.17 8.29 -1.53
C PHE A 4 -70.37 9.48 -1.00
N THR A 5 -70.14 9.49 0.31
CA THR A 5 -69.22 10.40 1.01
C THR A 5 -67.84 9.75 1.02
N PHE A 6 -66.83 10.38 0.42
CA PHE A 6 -65.43 9.93 0.47
C PHE A 6 -64.71 10.64 1.62
N CYS A 7 -64.30 9.89 2.65
CA CYS A 7 -63.38 10.33 3.69
C CYS A 7 -61.94 10.28 3.16
N PHE A 8 -61.24 11.41 3.14
CA PHE A 8 -59.79 11.46 2.98
C PHE A 8 -59.11 11.33 4.36
N LEU A 9 -58.40 10.23 4.58
CA LEU A 9 -57.46 10.05 5.68
C LEU A 9 -56.12 10.71 5.30
N LEU A 10 -55.76 11.81 5.97
CA LEU A 10 -54.40 12.34 5.93
C LEU A 10 -53.47 11.46 6.78
N LEU A 11 -52.58 10.72 6.13
CA LEU A 11 -51.42 10.10 6.76
C LEU A 11 -50.34 11.16 6.98
N TRP A 12 -50.18 11.59 8.23
CA TRP A 12 -49.03 12.40 8.66
C TRP A 12 -47.79 11.49 8.73
N ALA A 13 -46.92 11.56 7.73
CA ALA A 13 -45.61 10.94 7.79
C ALA A 13 -44.69 11.83 8.67
N CYS A 14 -44.50 11.44 9.93
CA CYS A 14 -43.41 11.99 10.76
C CYS A 14 -42.07 11.50 10.21
N SER A 15 -41.42 12.30 9.37
CA SER A 15 -40.00 12.16 9.03
C SER A 15 -39.16 12.59 10.22
N GLY A 16 -38.83 11.65 11.10
CA GLY A 16 -37.86 11.85 12.17
C GLY A 16 -36.49 12.19 11.58
N ARG A 17 -36.06 13.45 11.73
CA ARG A 17 -34.71 13.90 11.38
C ARG A 17 -33.72 13.13 12.28
N ALA A 18 -32.81 12.35 11.68
CA ALA A 18 -31.74 11.69 12.44
C ALA A 18 -30.97 12.76 13.22
N ALA A 19 -30.83 12.57 14.53
CA ALA A 19 -30.08 13.49 15.38
C ALA A 19 -28.63 13.56 14.90
N ASP A 20 -28.08 14.77 14.78
CA ASP A 20 -26.69 14.98 14.38
C ASP A 20 -25.73 14.32 15.38
N ILE A 21 -24.79 13.52 14.87
CA ILE A 21 -23.77 12.86 15.67
C ILE A 21 -22.86 13.93 16.30
N PRO A 22 -22.72 13.97 17.64
CA PRO A 22 -21.89 14.96 18.32
C PRO A 22 -20.43 14.96 17.89
N VAL A 23 -19.83 16.14 17.76
CA VAL A 23 -18.39 16.33 17.52
C VAL A 23 -17.72 16.84 18.80
N TYR A 24 -16.51 16.37 19.08
CA TYR A 24 -15.69 16.76 20.21
C TYR A 24 -14.37 17.32 19.70
N ASP A 25 -14.02 18.51 20.19
CA ASP A 25 -12.67 19.03 20.11
C ASP A 25 -11.79 18.37 21.19
N TYR A 26 -10.50 18.64 21.11
CA TYR A 26 -9.53 18.27 22.12
C TYR A 26 -9.01 19.49 22.91
N ILE A 27 -8.56 19.24 24.13
CA ILE A 27 -7.74 20.13 24.95
C ILE A 27 -6.48 19.36 25.29
N VAL A 28 -5.32 19.83 24.81
CA VAL A 28 -4.02 19.25 25.18
C VAL A 28 -3.77 19.50 26.66
N LYS A 29 -3.63 18.44 27.44
CA LYS A 29 -3.30 18.49 28.88
C LYS A 29 -1.80 18.37 29.11
N LYS A 30 -1.14 17.50 28.34
CA LYS A 30 0.30 17.29 28.42
C LYS A 30 0.84 16.73 27.10
N VAL A 31 2.09 17.03 26.80
CA VAL A 31 2.82 16.51 25.64
C VAL A 31 4.01 15.71 26.15
N PHE A 32 4.25 14.55 25.56
CA PHE A 32 5.33 13.63 25.87
C PHE A 32 6.18 13.39 24.61
N PRO A 33 7.47 13.08 24.75
CA PRO A 33 8.30 12.67 23.62
C PRO A 33 7.80 11.35 23.05
N HIS A 34 7.89 11.20 21.72
CA HIS A 34 7.58 9.97 21.01
C HIS A 34 8.66 9.69 19.96
N ASP A 35 8.95 8.42 19.71
CA ASP A 35 10.02 8.02 18.80
C ASP A 35 9.61 8.25 17.34
N ILE A 36 10.29 9.15 16.66
CA ILE A 36 10.04 9.47 15.23
C ILE A 36 10.32 8.29 14.30
N LYS A 37 10.99 7.23 14.78
CA LYS A 37 11.20 5.99 14.02
C LYS A 37 10.07 4.98 14.20
N SER A 38 9.15 5.21 15.14
CA SER A 38 8.02 4.30 15.37
C SER A 38 6.93 4.51 14.34
N PHE A 39 6.64 3.48 13.55
CA PHE A 39 5.47 3.46 12.68
C PHE A 39 4.31 2.86 13.49
N THR A 40 3.74 3.65 14.40
CA THR A 40 2.77 3.21 15.41
C THR A 40 1.55 2.51 14.79
N GLU A 41 1.36 1.23 15.11
CA GLU A 41 0.18 0.45 14.70
C GLU A 41 -0.72 0.01 15.86
N GLY A 42 -0.22 0.05 17.09
CA GLY A 42 -1.05 -0.17 18.28
C GLY A 42 -0.44 0.43 19.53
N LEU A 43 -1.27 0.96 20.41
CA LEU A 43 -0.84 1.72 21.57
C LEU A 43 -1.63 1.33 22.83
N ILE A 44 -0.95 1.09 23.95
CA ILE A 44 -1.58 0.89 25.25
C ILE A 44 -0.80 1.67 26.30
N ILE A 45 -1.49 2.31 27.25
CA ILE A 45 -0.85 3.00 28.37
C ILE A 45 -1.41 2.48 29.70
N GLU A 46 -0.52 1.97 30.55
CA GLU A 46 -0.82 1.55 31.91
C GLU A 46 0.04 2.37 32.89
N GLY A 47 -0.56 3.35 33.56
CA GLY A 47 0.17 4.25 34.47
C GLY A 47 1.24 5.06 33.75
N ASP A 48 2.51 4.78 34.04
CA ASP A 48 3.68 5.45 33.45
C ASP A 48 4.39 4.60 32.39
N THR A 49 3.79 3.49 31.96
CA THR A 49 4.33 2.61 30.92
C THR A 49 3.49 2.70 29.66
N VAL A 50 4.17 2.92 28.53
CA VAL A 50 3.60 2.81 27.18
C VAL A 50 3.99 1.45 26.63
N TYR A 51 3.03 0.73 26.06
CA TYR A 51 3.24 -0.44 25.23
C TYR A 51 2.88 -0.05 23.80
N GLU A 52 3.75 -0.39 22.87
CA GLU A 52 3.60 0.02 21.48
C GLU A 52 3.96 -1.12 20.55
N SER A 53 3.17 -1.28 19.50
CA SER A 53 3.50 -2.06 18.31
C SER A 53 3.88 -1.12 17.18
N SER A 54 5.02 -1.38 16.56
CA SER A 54 5.46 -0.67 15.35
C SER A 54 5.38 -1.59 14.15
N GLY A 55 4.80 -1.07 13.08
CA GLY A 55 4.91 -1.63 11.74
C GLY A 55 6.31 -1.46 11.16
N GLY A 56 6.58 -2.17 10.07
CA GLY A 56 7.84 -2.11 9.31
C GLY A 56 8.25 -3.49 8.78
N ASN A 57 8.51 -3.58 7.47
CA ASN A 57 8.97 -4.83 6.86
C ASN A 57 10.35 -5.20 7.42
N GLY A 58 10.47 -6.38 8.03
CA GLY A 58 11.72 -6.83 8.65
C GLY A 58 12.11 -6.11 9.94
N THR A 59 11.37 -5.07 10.34
CA THR A 59 11.78 -4.17 11.44
C THR A 59 10.73 -4.00 12.52
N SER A 60 9.56 -4.64 12.39
CA SER A 60 8.48 -4.56 13.36
C SER A 60 8.91 -4.99 14.76
N TYR A 61 8.31 -4.38 15.78
CA TYR A 61 8.64 -4.66 17.17
C TYR A 61 7.46 -4.39 18.11
N LEU A 62 7.50 -5.03 19.27
CA LEU A 62 6.76 -4.64 20.46
C LEU A 62 7.71 -3.96 21.44
N ARG A 63 7.31 -2.83 21.99
CA ARG A 63 8.16 -2.04 22.88
C ARG A 63 7.42 -1.58 24.12
N LYS A 64 8.15 -1.53 25.24
CA LYS A 64 7.76 -0.79 26.44
C LYS A 64 8.60 0.46 26.55
N THR A 65 7.99 1.60 26.81
CA THR A 65 8.71 2.84 27.12
C THR A 65 8.16 3.51 28.37
N ALA A 66 9.01 4.28 29.05
CA ALA A 66 8.59 5.15 30.13
C ALA A 66 7.86 6.37 29.55
N LEU A 67 6.59 6.58 29.90
CA LEU A 67 5.74 7.65 29.35
C LEU A 67 6.38 9.04 29.45
N ALA A 68 7.02 9.34 30.58
CA ALA A 68 7.59 10.67 30.83
C ALA A 68 8.78 11.03 29.93
N SER A 69 9.61 10.04 29.56
CA SER A 69 10.89 10.28 28.88
C SER A 69 11.02 9.61 27.51
N GLY A 70 10.12 8.70 27.14
CA GLY A 70 10.24 7.86 25.95
C GLY A 70 11.35 6.80 26.05
N ARG A 71 12.02 6.67 27.20
CA ARG A 71 13.10 5.70 27.39
C ARG A 71 12.58 4.27 27.24
N VAL A 72 13.23 3.48 26.38
CA VAL A 72 12.93 2.06 26.21
C VAL A 72 13.21 1.29 27.49
N LEU A 73 12.21 0.54 27.94
CA LEU A 73 12.27 -0.33 29.12
C LEU A 73 12.42 -1.81 28.73
N ALA A 74 11.81 -2.21 27.61
CA ALA A 74 11.93 -3.53 27.01
C ALA A 74 11.55 -3.46 25.52
N GLU A 75 12.10 -4.35 24.71
CA GLU A 75 11.76 -4.49 23.30
C GLU A 75 11.79 -5.97 22.90
N GLN A 76 10.80 -6.39 22.11
CA GLN A 76 10.75 -7.69 21.46
C GLN A 76 10.62 -7.44 19.95
N ARG A 77 11.65 -7.77 19.19
CA ARG A 77 11.60 -7.74 17.72
C ARG A 77 10.69 -8.87 17.23
N LEU A 78 9.88 -8.57 16.23
CA LEU A 78 9.10 -9.59 15.53
C LEU A 78 10.00 -10.22 14.44
N PRO A 79 9.83 -11.52 14.13
CA PRO A 79 10.47 -12.12 12.97
C PRO A 79 10.14 -11.35 11.69
N GLU A 80 11.08 -11.36 10.74
CA GLU A 80 10.99 -10.53 9.52
C GLU A 80 9.73 -10.79 8.67
N ALA A 81 9.18 -12.00 8.75
CA ALA A 81 7.95 -12.40 8.07
C ALA A 81 6.69 -11.68 8.58
N TYR A 82 6.74 -11.03 9.75
CA TYR A 82 5.59 -10.38 10.36
C TYR A 82 5.71 -8.86 10.34
N PHE A 83 4.70 -8.22 9.75
CA PHE A 83 4.46 -6.79 9.92
C PHE A 83 3.52 -6.62 11.12
N GLY A 84 4.02 -6.04 12.21
CA GLY A 84 3.28 -5.87 13.47
C GLY A 84 2.20 -4.81 13.34
N GLU A 85 1.02 -5.10 13.88
CA GLU A 85 -0.16 -4.23 13.82
C GLU A 85 -0.71 -3.98 15.23
N GLY A 86 -2.01 -3.73 15.38
CA GLY A 86 -2.70 -3.41 16.62
C GLY A 86 -2.45 -4.41 17.76
N ILE A 87 -2.39 -3.87 18.97
CA ILE A 87 -2.18 -4.63 20.20
C ILE A 87 -3.31 -4.45 21.20
N ALA A 88 -3.66 -5.52 21.92
CA ALA A 88 -4.64 -5.48 23.00
C ALA A 88 -4.14 -6.23 24.23
N ALA A 89 -4.30 -5.64 25.42
CA ALA A 89 -4.00 -6.30 26.69
C ALA A 89 -5.20 -7.13 27.15
N PHE A 90 -4.97 -8.40 27.46
CA PHE A 90 -5.99 -9.30 27.99
C PHE A 90 -5.40 -10.33 28.95
N GLY A 91 -5.89 -10.40 30.19
CA GLY A 91 -5.53 -11.46 31.13
C GLY A 91 -4.04 -11.57 31.46
N GLY A 92 -3.30 -10.47 31.41
CA GLY A 92 -1.83 -10.46 31.58
C GLY A 92 -1.04 -10.86 30.33
N GLU A 93 -1.72 -11.03 29.20
CA GLU A 93 -1.13 -11.23 27.88
C GLU A 93 -1.29 -9.98 27.02
N LEU A 94 -0.39 -9.83 26.05
CA LEU A 94 -0.45 -8.85 24.99
C LEU A 94 -0.72 -9.59 23.68
N VAL A 95 -1.91 -9.39 23.12
CA VAL A 95 -2.28 -9.86 21.79
C VAL A 95 -1.76 -8.85 20.79
N CYS A 96 -1.05 -9.30 19.76
CA CYS A 96 -0.53 -8.49 18.68
C CYS A 96 -1.01 -9.06 17.34
N LEU A 97 -1.65 -8.23 16.53
CA LEU A 97 -2.03 -8.58 15.18
C LEU A 97 -0.86 -8.42 14.22
N THR A 98 -1.00 -9.00 13.03
CA THR A 98 -0.12 -8.73 11.91
C THR A 98 -0.92 -8.36 10.66
N TRP A 99 -0.29 -7.67 9.72
CA TRP A 99 -1.02 -7.07 8.62
C TRP A 99 -1.69 -8.11 7.70
N THR A 100 -0.89 -8.85 6.91
CA THR A 100 -1.42 -9.76 5.88
C THR A 100 -1.15 -11.24 6.17
N SER A 101 -0.37 -11.56 7.21
CA SER A 101 0.08 -12.93 7.46
C SER A 101 -1.00 -13.85 8.02
N GLN A 102 -2.20 -13.33 8.33
CA GLN A 102 -3.32 -14.09 8.91
C GLN A 102 -2.94 -14.82 10.22
N THR A 103 -1.91 -14.31 10.90
CA THR A 103 -1.35 -14.86 12.13
C THR A 103 -1.30 -13.76 13.18
N GLY A 104 -1.87 -14.02 14.34
CA GLY A 104 -1.72 -13.18 15.52
C GLY A 104 -0.74 -13.81 16.51
N LEU A 105 -0.09 -12.96 17.27
CA LEU A 105 0.99 -13.30 18.17
C LEU A 105 0.57 -12.96 19.60
N VAL A 106 0.88 -13.82 20.56
CA VAL A 106 0.56 -13.60 21.98
C VAL A 106 1.83 -13.56 22.79
N PHE A 107 2.00 -12.51 23.56
CA PHE A 107 3.15 -12.27 24.42
C PHE A 107 2.73 -12.18 25.89
N ASP A 108 3.65 -12.45 26.80
CA ASP A 108 3.49 -12.07 28.21
C ASP A 108 3.51 -10.54 28.32
N LEU A 109 2.47 -9.93 28.89
CA LEU A 109 2.36 -8.49 28.96
C LEU A 109 3.54 -7.89 29.75
N ARG A 110 4.01 -8.53 30.82
CA ARG A 110 5.06 -7.98 31.69
C ARG A 110 6.46 -8.07 31.09
N ARG A 111 6.77 -9.16 30.39
CA ARG A 111 8.11 -9.44 29.86
C ARG A 111 8.24 -9.21 28.35
N LEU A 112 7.13 -9.08 27.64
CA LEU A 112 7.06 -9.18 26.17
C LEU A 112 7.64 -10.50 25.63
N ALA A 113 7.66 -11.55 26.45
CA ALA A 113 8.13 -12.87 26.02
C ALA A 113 7.05 -13.53 25.16
N TRP A 114 7.42 -14.01 23.97
CA TRP A 114 6.49 -14.70 23.07
C TRP A 114 5.98 -15.99 23.71
N LYS A 115 4.65 -16.16 23.74
CA LYS A 115 3.98 -17.35 24.27
C LYS A 115 3.47 -18.29 23.18
N ARG A 116 2.68 -17.78 22.22
CA ARG A 116 2.03 -18.60 21.18
C ARG A 116 1.56 -17.76 19.99
N ASN A 117 1.11 -18.46 18.94
CA ASN A 117 0.41 -17.89 17.80
C ASN A 117 -1.05 -18.30 17.79
N PHE A 118 -1.87 -17.55 17.07
CA PHE A 118 -3.24 -17.92 16.70
C PHE A 118 -3.50 -17.51 15.26
N ALA A 119 -4.39 -18.22 14.56
CA ALA A 119 -4.76 -17.89 13.20
C ALA A 119 -6.03 -17.04 13.17
N TYR A 120 -6.14 -16.12 12.21
CA TYR A 120 -7.38 -15.42 11.88
C TYR A 120 -7.45 -15.14 10.38
N ALA A 121 -8.68 -15.03 9.85
CA ALA A 121 -8.87 -14.78 8.42
C ALA A 121 -8.85 -13.30 8.06
N GLY A 122 -8.19 -12.95 6.95
CA GLY A 122 -8.08 -11.58 6.44
C GLY A 122 -7.02 -10.73 7.16
N GLU A 123 -7.02 -9.42 6.90
CA GLU A 123 -6.06 -8.49 7.51
C GLU A 123 -6.39 -8.21 8.99
N GLY A 124 -5.36 -7.85 9.77
CA GLY A 124 -5.51 -7.30 11.12
C GLY A 124 -4.89 -5.92 11.19
N TRP A 125 -5.67 -4.91 11.60
CA TRP A 125 -5.24 -3.50 11.69
C TRP A 125 -5.19 -3.09 13.16
N GLY A 126 -6.27 -2.60 13.75
CA GLY A 126 -6.33 -2.24 15.17
C GLY A 126 -6.83 -3.37 16.07
N ALA A 127 -6.44 -3.32 17.35
CA ALA A 127 -6.93 -4.24 18.37
C ALA A 127 -7.25 -3.48 19.67
N ALA A 128 -8.35 -3.83 20.33
CA ALA A 128 -8.71 -3.32 21.66
C ALA A 128 -9.34 -4.42 22.52
N SER A 129 -9.45 -4.21 23.84
CA SER A 129 -10.00 -5.20 24.77
C SER A 129 -10.96 -4.57 25.77
N ASP A 130 -12.09 -5.23 26.04
CA ASP A 130 -13.00 -4.90 27.14
C ASP A 130 -12.80 -5.79 28.38
N ALA A 131 -11.68 -6.53 28.42
CA ALA A 131 -11.35 -7.57 29.39
C ALA A 131 -12.22 -8.85 29.32
N ARG A 132 -13.13 -8.97 28.35
CA ARG A 132 -13.84 -10.21 28.00
C ARG A 132 -13.55 -10.65 26.57
N HIS A 133 -13.52 -9.70 25.65
CA HIS A 133 -13.32 -9.89 24.22
C HIS A 133 -12.15 -9.03 23.73
N VAL A 134 -11.58 -9.46 22.60
CA VAL A 134 -10.66 -8.65 21.80
C VAL A 134 -11.40 -8.20 20.54
N TYR A 135 -11.41 -6.90 20.28
CA TYR A 135 -12.02 -6.26 19.12
C TYR A 135 -10.95 -6.01 18.09
N VAL A 136 -11.18 -6.40 16.83
CA VAL A 136 -10.21 -6.34 15.75
C VAL A 136 -10.81 -5.60 14.56
N SER A 137 -10.12 -4.55 14.08
CA SER A 137 -10.41 -3.91 12.80
C SER A 137 -9.50 -4.46 11.71
N ASN A 138 -9.85 -4.18 10.46
CA ASN A 138 -9.10 -4.62 9.28
C ASN A 138 -9.14 -3.58 8.14
N GLY A 139 -9.36 -2.30 8.47
CA GLY A 139 -9.55 -1.24 7.49
C GLY A 139 -10.95 -1.18 6.87
N SER A 140 -11.79 -2.21 7.00
CA SER A 140 -13.20 -2.16 6.58
C SER A 140 -14.10 -1.52 7.64
N SER A 141 -15.42 -1.53 7.40
CA SER A 141 -16.45 -1.15 8.38
C SER A 141 -16.76 -2.23 9.41
N ARG A 142 -16.15 -3.42 9.31
CA ARG A 142 -16.40 -4.52 10.23
C ARG A 142 -15.37 -4.56 11.36
N ILE A 143 -15.87 -4.66 12.58
CA ILE A 143 -15.09 -5.03 13.76
C ILE A 143 -15.38 -6.49 14.09
N ARG A 144 -14.35 -7.33 14.02
CA ARG A 144 -14.45 -8.72 14.47
C ARG A 144 -14.26 -8.79 15.98
N VAL A 145 -15.14 -9.48 16.66
CA VAL A 145 -15.07 -9.72 18.10
C VAL A 145 -14.58 -11.13 18.35
N LEU A 146 -13.43 -11.25 19.02
CA LEU A 146 -12.83 -12.50 19.42
C LEU A 146 -13.10 -12.77 20.90
N ASP A 147 -13.28 -14.03 21.26
CA ASP A 147 -13.27 -14.45 22.66
C ASP A 147 -11.85 -14.18 23.23
N GLY A 148 -11.75 -13.49 24.36
CA GLY A 148 -10.44 -13.02 24.84
C GLY A 148 -9.49 -14.15 25.26
N LYS A 149 -10.00 -15.34 25.61
CA LYS A 149 -9.16 -16.46 26.03
C LYS A 149 -8.72 -17.32 24.85
N THR A 150 -9.66 -17.69 23.99
CA THR A 150 -9.44 -18.61 22.88
C THR A 150 -9.03 -17.89 21.60
N LEU A 151 -9.25 -16.58 21.51
CA LEU A 151 -9.02 -15.73 20.34
C LEU A 151 -9.76 -16.21 19.09
N LYS A 152 -10.83 -17.00 19.28
CA LYS A 152 -11.72 -17.43 18.20
C LYS A 152 -12.80 -16.37 17.95
N PRO A 153 -13.23 -16.17 16.69
CA PRO A 153 -14.33 -15.27 16.38
C PRO A 153 -15.62 -15.66 17.11
N VAL A 154 -16.28 -14.67 17.70
CA VAL A 154 -17.58 -14.80 18.40
C VAL A 154 -18.69 -14.17 17.55
N ARG A 155 -18.45 -12.96 17.04
CA ARG A 155 -19.38 -12.20 16.20
C ARG A 155 -18.64 -11.09 15.47
N ASP A 156 -19.33 -10.44 14.54
CA ASP A 156 -18.88 -9.18 13.93
C ASP A 156 -19.83 -8.03 14.31
N ILE A 157 -19.31 -6.81 14.24
CA ILE A 157 -20.04 -5.56 14.37
C ILE A 157 -19.85 -4.80 13.05
N GLU A 158 -20.94 -4.46 12.37
CA GLU A 158 -20.92 -3.52 11.26
C GLU A 158 -20.97 -2.10 11.81
N VAL A 159 -19.94 -1.30 11.57
CA VAL A 159 -19.88 0.08 12.05
C VAL A 159 -20.55 1.01 11.05
N THR A 160 -21.48 1.85 11.51
CA THR A 160 -22.24 2.74 10.62
C THR A 160 -22.34 4.17 11.14
N MET A 161 -22.27 5.12 10.20
CA MET A 161 -22.69 6.50 10.37
C MET A 161 -24.13 6.64 9.84
N GLY A 162 -25.12 6.55 10.72
CA GLY A 162 -26.51 6.42 10.29
C GLY A 162 -26.74 5.06 9.62
N THR A 163 -27.13 5.07 8.35
CA THR A 163 -27.30 3.86 7.53
C THR A 163 -26.07 3.50 6.70
N THR A 164 -25.04 4.34 6.68
CA THR A 164 -23.86 4.17 5.83
C THR A 164 -22.75 3.46 6.60
N PRO A 165 -22.18 2.35 6.09
CA PRO A 165 -20.98 1.73 6.65
C PRO A 165 -19.83 2.73 6.77
N LEU A 166 -19.10 2.69 7.88
CA LEU A 166 -17.92 3.52 8.12
C LEU A 166 -16.67 2.68 8.01
N ALA A 167 -15.97 2.80 6.89
CA ALA A 167 -14.71 2.11 6.64
C ALA A 167 -13.48 2.85 7.22
N ARG A 168 -12.28 2.32 6.93
CA ARG A 168 -10.96 2.83 7.36
C ARG A 168 -10.75 2.80 8.86
N LEU A 169 -11.48 1.93 9.55
CA LEU A 169 -11.27 1.67 10.98
C LEU A 169 -9.86 1.10 11.15
N ASN A 170 -9.00 1.85 11.80
CA ASN A 170 -7.61 1.47 12.02
C ASN A 170 -7.40 1.15 13.50
N GLU A 171 -6.45 1.81 14.17
CA GLU A 171 -6.16 1.59 15.59
C GLU A 171 -7.40 1.82 16.47
N LEU A 172 -7.53 0.98 17.49
CA LEU A 172 -8.72 0.85 18.33
C LEU A 172 -8.36 1.03 19.80
N GLU A 173 -9.26 1.63 20.59
CA GLU A 173 -9.14 1.63 22.04
C GLU A 173 -10.50 1.57 22.75
N MET A 174 -10.59 0.84 23.86
CA MET A 174 -11.83 0.69 24.63
C MET A 174 -11.95 1.71 25.75
N VAL A 175 -12.73 2.78 25.51
CA VAL A 175 -12.95 3.88 26.44
C VAL A 175 -14.32 3.74 27.10
N GLY A 176 -14.33 3.21 28.33
CA GLY A 176 -15.58 2.87 29.01
C GLY A 176 -16.31 1.74 28.28
N THR A 177 -17.48 2.05 27.71
CA THR A 177 -18.29 1.11 26.91
C THR A 177 -18.23 1.39 25.41
N GLU A 178 -17.45 2.38 24.99
CA GLU A 178 -17.33 2.79 23.59
C GLU A 178 -15.99 2.33 23.03
N LEU A 179 -16.02 1.87 21.79
CA LEU A 179 -14.82 1.58 21.02
C LEU A 179 -14.44 2.84 20.26
N PHE A 180 -13.29 3.40 20.57
CA PHE A 180 -12.70 4.48 19.81
C PHE A 180 -11.91 3.87 18.67
N ALA A 181 -12.01 4.47 17.48
CA ALA A 181 -11.30 4.01 16.30
C ALA A 181 -10.70 5.18 15.53
N ASN A 182 -9.40 5.15 15.26
CA ASN A 182 -8.81 6.05 14.27
C ASN A 182 -9.43 5.76 12.89
N ILE A 183 -9.70 6.82 12.13
CA ILE A 183 -10.10 6.68 10.72
C ILE A 183 -8.88 6.98 9.84
N TRP A 184 -8.34 5.95 9.19
CA TRP A 184 -7.08 6.04 8.45
C TRP A 184 -7.09 7.16 7.39
N LYS A 185 -5.99 7.90 7.32
CA LYS A 185 -5.80 9.11 6.49
C LYS A 185 -6.67 10.33 6.85
N THR A 186 -7.29 10.34 8.03
CA THR A 186 -7.98 11.52 8.56
C THR A 186 -7.41 11.88 9.93
N ASP A 187 -7.70 13.09 10.40
CA ASP A 187 -7.46 13.50 11.79
C ASP A 187 -8.70 13.25 12.68
N LEU A 188 -9.53 12.24 12.35
CA LEU A 188 -10.74 11.87 13.10
C LEU A 188 -10.57 10.58 13.90
N ILE A 189 -11.24 10.54 15.04
CA ILE A 189 -11.53 9.31 15.79
C ILE A 189 -13.05 9.14 15.89
N ALA A 190 -13.56 7.98 15.49
CA ALA A 190 -14.95 7.61 15.69
C ALA A 190 -15.15 7.04 17.09
N ARG A 191 -16.24 7.41 17.76
CA ARG A 191 -16.72 6.81 19.00
C ARG A 191 -17.86 5.87 18.66
N ILE A 192 -17.70 4.58 18.90
CA ILE A 192 -18.59 3.53 18.41
C ILE A 192 -19.23 2.81 19.60
N ASP A 193 -20.57 2.68 19.57
CA ASP A 193 -21.27 1.79 20.49
C ASP A 193 -21.09 0.33 20.03
N VAL A 194 -20.34 -0.46 20.80
CA VAL A 194 -20.03 -1.87 20.47
C VAL A 194 -21.23 -2.82 20.45
N ARG A 195 -22.37 -2.39 21.02
CA ARG A 195 -23.61 -3.16 20.99
C ARG A 195 -24.35 -3.01 19.68
N THR A 196 -24.31 -1.80 19.10
CA THR A 196 -25.13 -1.45 17.94
C THR A 196 -24.31 -1.23 16.66
N GLY A 197 -23.00 -1.01 16.78
CA GLY A 197 -22.12 -0.58 15.69
C GLY A 197 -22.28 0.88 15.29
N LYS A 198 -23.19 1.63 15.92
CA LYS A 198 -23.44 3.02 15.54
C LYS A 198 -22.32 3.93 16.03
N VAL A 199 -21.90 4.84 15.16
CA VAL A 199 -21.06 5.98 15.56
C VAL A 199 -21.91 6.92 16.41
N VAL A 200 -21.54 7.07 17.68
CA VAL A 200 -22.24 7.90 18.68
C VAL A 200 -21.54 9.24 18.93
N GLY A 201 -20.35 9.43 18.36
CA GLY A 201 -19.63 10.69 18.42
C GLY A 201 -18.38 10.70 17.53
N TRP A 202 -17.88 11.90 17.26
CA TRP A 202 -16.63 12.15 16.57
C TRP A 202 -15.68 12.92 17.46
N ILE A 203 -14.39 12.62 17.38
CA ILE A 203 -13.33 13.45 17.95
C ILE A 203 -12.52 13.99 16.77
N ASP A 204 -12.45 15.31 16.67
CA ASP A 204 -11.75 16.02 15.61
C ASP A 204 -10.41 16.52 16.16
N LEU A 205 -9.32 15.91 15.68
CA LEU A 205 -7.95 16.23 16.06
C LEU A 205 -7.24 17.08 15.01
N THR A 206 -7.98 17.72 14.09
CA THR A 206 -7.41 18.60 13.08
C THR A 206 -6.52 19.65 13.74
N GLY A 207 -5.25 19.71 13.32
CA GLY A 207 -4.28 20.68 13.84
C GLY A 207 -3.60 20.29 15.16
N LEU A 208 -3.82 19.09 15.69
CA LEU A 208 -3.15 18.61 16.90
C LEU A 208 -1.63 18.62 16.75
N LEU A 209 -1.11 18.03 15.67
CA LEU A 209 0.30 18.12 15.33
C LEU A 209 0.57 19.37 14.48
N LYS A 210 1.39 20.28 15.00
CA LYS A 210 1.70 21.55 14.32
C LYS A 210 2.37 21.30 12.95
N PRO A 211 2.09 22.12 11.92
CA PRO A 211 2.62 21.92 10.56
C PRO A 211 4.14 21.74 10.47
N ALA A 212 4.90 22.45 11.32
CA ALA A 212 6.37 22.34 11.33
C ALA A 212 6.86 20.92 11.67
N LEU A 213 6.17 20.24 12.60
CA LEU A 213 6.46 18.86 13.04
C LEU A 213 5.85 17.82 12.09
N ARG A 214 4.72 18.16 11.45
CA ARG A 214 4.00 17.28 10.51
C ARG A 214 4.85 16.84 9.32
N ARG A 215 5.84 17.65 8.90
CA ARG A 215 6.72 17.36 7.75
C ARG A 215 7.55 16.08 7.86
N GLN A 216 7.77 15.59 9.08
CA GLN A 216 8.57 14.38 9.36
C GLN A 216 7.69 13.22 9.86
N ALA A 217 6.37 13.40 9.84
CA ALA A 217 5.40 12.49 10.44
C ALA A 217 4.41 11.99 9.38
N ASP A 218 3.96 10.75 9.52
CA ASP A 218 2.88 10.16 8.74
C ASP A 218 1.55 10.34 9.51
N VAL A 219 0.51 9.56 9.24
CA VAL A 219 -0.86 9.82 9.72
C VAL A 219 -1.07 9.69 11.23
N LEU A 220 -2.13 10.33 11.74
CA LEU A 220 -2.69 10.05 13.07
C LEU A 220 -2.99 8.55 13.19
N ASN A 221 -2.47 7.90 14.23
CA ASN A 221 -2.73 6.50 14.55
C ASN A 221 -2.20 6.16 15.95
N GLY A 222 -3.01 5.51 16.79
CA GLY A 222 -2.65 5.16 18.17
C GLY A 222 -3.48 5.95 19.18
N ILE A 223 -4.32 5.23 19.92
CA ILE A 223 -5.20 5.73 20.97
C ILE A 223 -4.95 4.87 22.21
N ALA A 224 -4.75 5.50 23.36
CA ALA A 224 -4.64 4.76 24.61
C ALA A 224 -5.44 5.42 25.71
N TYR A 225 -6.09 4.62 26.55
CA TYR A 225 -6.90 5.08 27.66
C TYR A 225 -6.50 4.40 28.96
N ASP A 226 -5.82 5.15 29.82
CA ASP A 226 -5.53 4.69 31.18
C ASP A 226 -6.80 4.77 32.03
N ARG A 227 -7.50 3.64 32.14
CA ARG A 227 -8.76 3.52 32.89
C ARG A 227 -8.63 3.93 34.35
N ARG A 228 -7.48 3.72 34.99
CA ARG A 228 -7.29 4.00 36.42
C ARG A 228 -7.26 5.49 36.70
N SER A 229 -6.61 6.25 35.84
CA SER A 229 -6.44 7.71 36.00
C SER A 229 -7.32 8.52 35.04
N GLN A 230 -8.13 7.84 34.22
CA GLN A 230 -9.04 8.40 33.22
C GLN A 230 -8.35 9.36 32.24
N ARG A 231 -7.13 9.02 31.81
CA ARG A 231 -6.35 9.82 30.86
C ARG A 231 -6.45 9.22 29.46
N LEU A 232 -6.81 10.05 28.49
CA LEU A 232 -6.82 9.71 27.07
C LEU A 232 -5.55 10.23 26.40
N PHE A 233 -4.92 9.38 25.60
CA PHE A 233 -3.70 9.67 24.88
C PHE A 233 -3.86 9.36 23.40
N VAL A 234 -3.18 10.15 22.57
CA VAL A 234 -3.14 9.98 21.12
C VAL A 234 -1.74 10.30 20.58
N THR A 235 -1.36 9.62 19.50
CA THR A 235 -0.12 9.91 18.74
C THR A 235 -0.32 9.57 17.26
N GLY A 236 0.77 9.37 16.52
CA GLY A 236 0.71 8.95 15.12
C GLY A 236 2.00 8.33 14.64
N LYS A 237 1.93 7.81 13.42
CA LYS A 237 3.04 7.14 12.75
C LYS A 237 4.17 8.13 12.51
N ASN A 238 5.34 7.87 13.09
CA ASN A 238 6.52 8.74 13.08
C ASN A 238 6.29 10.10 13.74
N TRP A 239 5.29 10.24 14.61
CA TRP A 239 5.05 11.51 15.30
C TRP A 239 6.16 11.75 16.33
N PRO A 240 6.69 12.98 16.47
CA PRO A 240 7.67 13.28 17.52
C PRO A 240 7.03 13.44 18.90
N GLN A 241 5.69 13.38 18.99
CA GLN A 241 4.93 13.73 20.18
C GLN A 241 3.76 12.77 20.43
N LEU A 242 3.57 12.44 21.70
CA LEU A 242 2.37 11.78 22.24
C LEU A 242 1.62 12.78 23.11
N PHE A 243 0.31 12.88 22.93
CA PHE A 243 -0.52 13.91 23.57
C PHE A 243 -1.47 13.27 24.57
N GLN A 244 -1.46 13.74 25.81
CA GLN A 244 -2.61 13.56 26.69
C GLN A 244 -3.65 14.63 26.36
N ILE A 245 -4.87 14.20 26.06
CA ILE A 245 -5.97 15.08 25.69
C ILE A 245 -7.17 14.91 26.63
N ALA A 246 -7.97 15.96 26.74
CA ALA A 246 -9.33 15.89 27.24
C ALA A 246 -10.29 16.28 26.11
N LEU A 247 -11.49 15.71 26.11
CA LEU A 247 -12.49 15.99 25.10
C LEU A 247 -13.41 17.13 25.53
N ARG A 248 -13.73 18.04 24.60
CA ARG A 248 -14.72 19.10 24.80
C ARG A 248 -15.75 19.00 23.69
N LYS A 249 -17.03 18.82 24.07
CA LYS A 249 -18.12 18.78 23.09
C LYS A 249 -18.19 20.12 22.34
N ARG A 250 -18.18 20.06 21.01
CA ARG A 250 -18.34 21.21 20.13
C ARG A 250 -19.79 21.66 20.16
N THR A 251 -20.03 22.96 20.35
CA THR A 251 -21.38 23.52 20.55
C THR A 251 -21.95 24.22 19.31
N ASP A 252 -21.11 24.53 18.31
CA ASP A 252 -21.52 25.25 17.10
C ASP A 252 -22.06 24.32 15.98
N GLY A 253 -22.05 23.00 16.21
CA GLY A 253 -22.52 21.99 15.27
C GLY A 253 -21.68 21.84 13.98
N ARG A 254 -20.56 22.56 13.86
CA ARG A 254 -19.76 22.56 12.62
C ARG A 254 -18.86 21.34 12.52
N ARG A 255 -18.77 20.76 11.33
CA ARG A 255 -17.75 19.76 10.98
C ARG A 255 -16.50 20.47 10.45
N GLY A 256 -15.33 20.04 10.89
CA GLY A 256 -14.04 20.62 10.47
C GLY A 256 -13.52 20.00 9.16
N PRO A 257 -12.37 20.48 8.64
CA PRO A 257 -11.79 20.01 7.37
C PRO A 257 -11.50 18.50 7.30
N ALA A 258 -11.24 17.84 8.44
CA ALA A 258 -11.03 16.38 8.44
C ALA A 258 -12.28 15.58 8.04
N PHE A 259 -13.49 16.17 8.11
CA PHE A 259 -14.70 15.54 7.58
C PHE A 259 -14.78 15.60 6.06
N ASP A 260 -14.09 16.52 5.40
CA ASP A 260 -13.97 16.51 3.94
C ASP A 260 -13.12 15.32 3.50
N ALA A 261 -12.03 15.04 4.23
CA ALA A 261 -11.23 13.84 4.02
C ALA A 261 -12.02 12.57 4.31
N LEU A 262 -12.94 12.57 5.28
CA LEU A 262 -13.87 11.46 5.53
C LEU A 262 -14.86 11.24 4.37
N ASN A 263 -15.35 12.32 3.73
CA ASN A 263 -16.29 12.23 2.62
C ASN A 263 -15.60 11.91 1.28
N GLN A 264 -14.35 12.36 1.10
CA GLN A 264 -13.47 11.99 -0.01
C GLN A 264 -12.88 10.59 0.18
N ALA A 265 -12.87 10.10 1.42
CA ALA A 265 -12.60 8.72 1.77
C ALA A 265 -13.79 7.84 1.36
N GLY A 266 -13.97 7.67 0.04
CA GLY A 266 -14.76 6.58 -0.50
C GLY A 266 -14.33 5.25 0.16
N ASP A 267 -15.35 4.49 0.53
CA ASP A 267 -15.38 3.12 1.05
C ASP A 267 -14.04 2.36 0.99
N ALA A 268 -13.41 2.18 2.15
CA ALA A 268 -12.37 1.15 2.34
C ALA A 268 -12.93 -0.12 3.01
N THR A 269 -14.22 -0.39 2.86
CA THR A 269 -14.61 -1.78 2.59
C THR A 269 -13.78 -2.26 1.39
N PRO A 270 -13.52 -3.57 1.18
CA PRO A 270 -13.16 -4.01 -0.16
C PRO A 270 -14.27 -3.44 -1.03
N ASP A 271 -13.98 -2.42 -1.82
CA ASP A 271 -14.99 -1.69 -2.54
C ASP A 271 -15.85 -2.74 -3.27
N PRO A 272 -17.10 -2.97 -2.87
CA PRO A 272 -17.94 -3.97 -3.51
C PRO A 272 -18.26 -3.53 -4.94
N ARG A 273 -17.91 -2.29 -5.30
CA ARG A 273 -17.82 -1.86 -6.69
C ARG A 273 -16.73 -2.64 -7.40
N VAL A 274 -17.19 -3.39 -8.38
CA VAL A 274 -16.32 -3.94 -9.40
C VAL A 274 -15.91 -2.76 -10.28
N LEU A 275 -14.62 -2.43 -10.30
CA LEU A 275 -14.07 -1.39 -11.18
C LEU A 275 -14.10 -1.87 -12.64
N GLY A 276 -13.90 -3.18 -12.84
CA GLY A 276 -13.94 -3.85 -14.12
C GLY A 276 -13.66 -5.35 -13.93
N THR A 277 -13.38 -6.06 -15.01
CA THR A 277 -12.98 -7.48 -14.97
C THR A 277 -11.69 -7.68 -15.74
N THR A 278 -10.93 -8.72 -15.41
CA THR A 278 -9.79 -9.19 -16.21
C THR A 278 -10.01 -10.62 -16.67
N ALA A 279 -9.71 -10.89 -17.94
CA ALA A 279 -9.77 -12.21 -18.54
C ALA A 279 -8.43 -12.98 -18.42
N PHE A 280 -7.41 -12.38 -17.80
CA PHE A 280 -6.08 -12.98 -17.68
C PHE A 280 -5.45 -12.65 -16.32
N ARG A 281 -4.55 -13.55 -15.90
CA ARG A 281 -3.77 -13.38 -14.67
C ARG A 281 -2.70 -12.31 -14.90
N MET A 282 -2.56 -11.40 -13.94
CA MET A 282 -1.54 -10.36 -13.95
C MET A 282 -0.57 -10.64 -12.81
N SER A 283 0.71 -10.86 -13.14
CA SER A 283 1.70 -11.24 -12.14
C SER A 283 3.07 -10.60 -12.37
N SER A 284 3.91 -10.65 -11.35
CA SER A 284 5.30 -10.18 -11.40
C SER A 284 6.33 -11.28 -11.10
N TYR A 285 5.92 -12.56 -11.03
CA TYR A 285 6.84 -13.67 -10.73
C TYR A 285 8.01 -13.76 -11.71
N PHE A 286 7.78 -13.40 -12.97
CA PHE A 286 8.76 -13.47 -14.06
C PHE A 286 9.04 -12.08 -14.67
N SER A 287 8.80 -10.98 -13.94
CA SER A 287 9.01 -9.63 -14.49
C SER A 287 10.48 -9.34 -14.79
N ASP A 288 11.41 -9.92 -14.03
CA ASP A 288 12.86 -9.81 -14.30
C ASP A 288 13.28 -10.46 -15.63
N VAL A 289 12.47 -11.36 -16.19
CA VAL A 289 12.73 -12.07 -17.45
C VAL A 289 11.73 -11.74 -18.54
N GLY A 290 10.97 -10.66 -18.37
CA GLY A 290 10.16 -10.06 -19.42
C GLY A 290 8.69 -10.46 -19.46
N ASP A 291 8.14 -11.02 -18.37
CA ASP A 291 6.69 -11.00 -18.15
C ASP A 291 6.25 -9.56 -17.85
N VAL A 292 5.30 -9.05 -18.64
CA VAL A 292 4.76 -7.69 -18.50
C VAL A 292 3.29 -7.69 -18.08
N SER A 293 2.70 -8.83 -17.73
CA SER A 293 1.27 -8.98 -17.50
C SER A 293 0.73 -7.99 -16.44
N ALA A 294 1.43 -7.81 -15.32
CA ALA A 294 1.08 -6.81 -14.30
C ALA A 294 1.52 -5.38 -14.62
N LEU A 295 2.62 -5.19 -15.37
CA LEU A 295 3.19 -3.86 -15.63
C LEU A 295 2.52 -3.16 -16.81
N SER A 296 2.14 -3.92 -17.83
CA SER A 296 1.53 -3.43 -19.07
C SER A 296 0.28 -2.58 -18.78
N ILE A 297 -0.60 -3.02 -17.86
CA ILE A 297 -1.78 -2.24 -17.49
C ILE A 297 -1.44 -0.92 -16.80
N LEU A 298 -0.38 -0.89 -15.99
CA LEU A 298 0.08 0.34 -15.32
C LEU A 298 0.63 1.34 -16.34
N HIS A 299 1.42 0.84 -17.31
CA HIS A 299 1.94 1.66 -18.40
C HIS A 299 0.82 2.25 -19.24
N LEU A 300 -0.15 1.43 -19.65
CA LEU A 300 -1.30 1.87 -20.43
C LEU A 300 -2.12 2.92 -19.68
N ALA A 301 -2.38 2.72 -18.38
CA ALA A 301 -3.11 3.70 -17.56
C ALA A 301 -2.38 5.05 -17.48
N GLN A 302 -1.06 5.05 -17.29
CA GLN A 302 -0.26 6.27 -17.29
C GLN A 302 -0.30 7.00 -18.63
N LEU A 303 -0.07 6.28 -19.73
CA LEU A 303 -0.05 6.84 -21.07
C LEU A 303 -1.41 7.41 -21.46
N ASP A 304 -2.48 6.67 -21.18
CA ASP A 304 -3.86 7.08 -21.45
C ASP A 304 -4.25 8.33 -20.65
N TYR A 305 -3.97 8.35 -19.34
CA TYR A 305 -4.25 9.53 -18.51
C TYR A 305 -3.53 10.77 -19.04
N VAL A 306 -2.24 10.65 -19.36
CA VAL A 306 -1.48 11.79 -19.88
C VAL A 306 -2.00 12.24 -21.25
N ARG A 307 -2.36 11.33 -22.16
CA ARG A 307 -2.96 11.69 -23.46
C ARG A 307 -4.28 12.46 -23.34
N ARG A 308 -5.09 12.19 -22.29
CA ARG A 308 -6.37 12.87 -22.07
C ARG A 308 -6.23 14.20 -21.34
N HIS A 309 -5.27 14.32 -20.44
CA HIS A 309 -5.21 15.43 -19.48
C HIS A 309 -4.01 16.36 -19.66
N PHE A 310 -2.94 15.87 -20.27
CA PHE A 310 -1.83 16.69 -20.71
C PHE A 310 -2.05 16.95 -22.20
N GLN A 311 -1.97 18.20 -22.63
CA GLN A 311 -2.19 18.59 -24.03
C GLN A 311 -1.01 18.09 -24.90
N VAL A 312 -0.87 16.78 -25.04
CA VAL A 312 0.07 16.10 -25.94
C VAL A 312 -0.38 16.44 -27.36
N GLY A 313 0.23 17.44 -27.98
CA GLY A 313 -0.33 18.03 -29.20
C GLY A 313 -0.34 19.56 -29.29
N GLN A 314 0.29 20.27 -28.34
CA GLN A 314 0.42 21.73 -28.36
C GLN A 314 1.82 22.17 -28.77
N PRO A 315 2.00 23.42 -29.25
CA PRO A 315 3.31 23.96 -29.60
C PRO A 315 4.30 23.79 -28.45
N GLY A 316 5.38 23.04 -28.71
CA GLY A 316 6.43 22.72 -27.74
C GLY A 316 6.41 21.29 -27.19
N ASN A 317 5.32 20.53 -27.37
CA ASN A 317 5.23 19.10 -27.03
C ASN A 317 4.81 18.21 -28.21
N ASP A 318 4.51 18.81 -29.36
CA ASP A 318 4.12 18.11 -30.58
C ASP A 318 5.19 17.12 -31.05
N GLY A 319 4.79 15.86 -31.28
CA GLY A 319 5.64 14.84 -31.87
C GLY A 319 6.71 14.23 -30.95
N LEU A 320 6.85 14.70 -29.71
CA LEU A 320 7.80 14.11 -28.76
C LEU A 320 7.39 12.68 -28.38
N PRO A 321 8.35 11.75 -28.21
CA PRO A 321 8.07 10.43 -27.65
C PRO A 321 7.43 10.53 -26.27
N LEU A 322 6.31 9.84 -26.07
CA LEU A 322 5.64 9.71 -24.78
C LEU A 322 5.85 8.30 -24.24
N ILE A 323 6.59 8.18 -23.15
CA ILE A 323 7.05 6.92 -22.58
C ILE A 323 6.58 6.82 -21.14
N SER A 324 6.05 5.68 -20.73
CA SER A 324 5.76 5.40 -19.31
C SER A 324 6.93 4.67 -18.67
N MET A 325 7.30 5.06 -17.44
CA MET A 325 8.39 4.48 -16.66
C MET A 325 7.88 3.95 -15.31
N ILE A 326 7.96 2.64 -15.10
CA ILE A 326 7.37 1.95 -13.95
C ILE A 326 8.27 0.80 -13.47
N ALA A 327 8.43 0.68 -12.14
CA ALA A 327 8.98 -0.51 -11.51
C ALA A 327 7.87 -1.51 -11.17
N PRO A 328 8.15 -2.82 -11.15
CA PRO A 328 7.17 -3.85 -10.78
C PRO A 328 6.62 -3.70 -9.35
N GLY A 329 7.34 -3.01 -8.45
CA GLY A 329 6.91 -2.69 -7.08
C GLY A 329 6.87 -3.88 -6.11
N LYS A 330 6.45 -5.06 -6.57
CA LYS A 330 6.53 -6.35 -5.88
C LYS A 330 7.25 -7.35 -6.78
N ASN A 331 8.54 -7.57 -6.57
CA ASN A 331 9.34 -8.51 -7.34
C ASN A 331 10.53 -8.97 -6.48
N GLY A 332 10.38 -10.08 -5.76
CA GLY A 332 11.38 -10.61 -4.81
C GLY A 332 11.01 -10.37 -3.34
N GLY A 333 11.92 -9.80 -2.55
CA GLY A 333 11.78 -9.66 -1.08
C GLY A 333 10.53 -8.90 -0.60
N ALA A 334 9.94 -8.06 -1.46
CA ALA A 334 8.68 -7.35 -1.19
C ALA A 334 7.40 -8.19 -1.49
N GLY A 335 7.56 -9.46 -1.87
CA GLY A 335 6.51 -10.32 -2.41
C GLY A 335 6.34 -10.17 -3.92
N PHE A 336 5.30 -10.80 -4.46
CA PHE A 336 4.91 -10.72 -5.86
C PHE A 336 3.47 -10.22 -5.97
N THR A 337 3.17 -9.52 -7.06
CA THR A 337 1.80 -9.21 -7.47
C THR A 337 1.18 -10.47 -8.06
N ASP A 338 -0.05 -10.79 -7.67
CA ASP A 338 -0.77 -11.95 -8.20
C ASP A 338 -2.28 -11.70 -8.28
N VAL A 339 -2.71 -11.04 -9.36
CA VAL A 339 -4.13 -10.75 -9.59
C VAL A 339 -4.71 -11.80 -10.54
N GLN A 340 -5.62 -12.61 -10.01
CA GLN A 340 -6.31 -13.66 -10.75
C GLN A 340 -7.33 -13.09 -11.76
N PRO A 341 -7.67 -13.83 -12.84
CA PRO A 341 -8.83 -13.52 -13.68
C PRO A 341 -10.11 -13.35 -12.86
N GLY A 342 -10.96 -12.41 -13.26
CA GLY A 342 -12.23 -12.12 -12.59
C GLY A 342 -12.44 -10.65 -12.29
N ALA A 343 -13.26 -10.36 -11.27
CA ALA A 343 -13.62 -9.00 -10.89
C ALA A 343 -12.43 -8.23 -10.28
N LEU A 344 -12.15 -7.06 -10.84
CA LEU A 344 -11.16 -6.13 -10.33
C LEU A 344 -11.80 -5.15 -9.36
N ARG A 345 -11.24 -5.10 -8.16
CA ARG A 345 -11.64 -4.20 -7.07
C ARG A 345 -10.46 -3.33 -6.66
N ARG A 346 -10.69 -2.39 -5.74
CA ARG A 346 -9.61 -1.54 -5.21
C ARG A 346 -8.43 -2.36 -4.65
N ALA A 347 -8.67 -3.53 -4.06
CA ALA A 347 -7.61 -4.42 -3.60
C ALA A 347 -6.65 -4.84 -4.74
N ALA A 348 -7.18 -5.13 -5.94
CA ALA A 348 -6.35 -5.47 -7.10
C ALA A 348 -5.52 -4.26 -7.58
N VAL A 349 -6.08 -3.05 -7.51
CA VAL A 349 -5.34 -1.81 -7.81
C VAL A 349 -4.18 -1.60 -6.84
N VAL A 350 -4.38 -1.87 -5.54
CA VAL A 350 -3.32 -1.78 -4.53
C VAL A 350 -2.28 -2.88 -4.70
N ASP A 351 -2.68 -4.08 -5.14
CA ASP A 351 -1.74 -5.17 -5.42
C ASP A 351 -0.87 -4.89 -6.66
N LEU A 352 -1.45 -4.30 -7.71
CA LEU A 352 -0.74 -3.84 -8.91
C LEU A 352 0.16 -2.63 -8.63
N TYR A 353 -0.26 -1.69 -7.79
CA TYR A 353 0.53 -0.51 -7.42
C TYR A 353 0.44 -0.20 -5.92
N LYS A 354 1.42 -0.71 -5.17
CA LYS A 354 1.45 -0.65 -3.69
C LYS A 354 1.58 0.77 -3.12
N PHE A 355 2.33 1.64 -3.79
CA PHE A 355 2.78 2.90 -3.21
C PHE A 355 1.78 4.04 -3.42
N PRO A 356 1.62 4.96 -2.45
CA PRO A 356 0.73 6.12 -2.58
C PRO A 356 1.37 7.26 -3.40
N ASN A 357 2.10 6.92 -4.46
CA ASN A 357 2.81 7.90 -5.28
C ASN A 357 1.85 8.65 -6.21
N THR A 358 2.19 9.89 -6.57
CA THR A 358 1.44 10.71 -7.52
C THR A 358 2.08 10.73 -8.90
N LEU A 359 1.26 10.82 -9.96
CA LEU A 359 1.71 10.87 -11.35
C LEU A 359 2.43 12.18 -11.65
N ASN A 360 3.58 12.09 -12.32
CA ASN A 360 4.37 13.21 -12.81
C ASN A 360 4.79 12.94 -14.27
N VAL A 361 4.95 13.98 -15.06
CA VAL A 361 5.55 13.92 -16.40
C VAL A 361 6.77 14.83 -16.41
N VAL A 362 7.88 14.30 -16.91
CA VAL A 362 9.15 15.01 -17.04
C VAL A 362 9.56 15.07 -18.49
N ARG A 363 10.20 16.17 -18.89
CA ARG A 363 10.85 16.33 -20.19
C ARG A 363 12.36 16.20 -19.99
N ILE A 364 12.93 15.12 -20.52
CA ILE A 364 14.34 14.77 -20.36
C ILE A 364 14.95 14.47 -21.73
N THR A 365 16.27 14.41 -21.82
CA THR A 365 16.96 14.06 -23.08
C THR A 365 17.10 12.54 -23.24
N GLY A 366 17.40 12.08 -24.45
CA GLY A 366 17.69 10.67 -24.74
C GLY A 366 18.85 10.12 -23.91
N ALA A 367 19.88 10.94 -23.63
CA ALA A 367 20.97 10.56 -22.73
C ALA A 367 20.49 10.31 -21.29
N GLU A 368 19.58 11.15 -20.79
CA GLU A 368 19.01 11.00 -19.45
C GLU A 368 18.08 9.80 -19.35
N LEU A 369 17.26 9.54 -20.38
CA LEU A 369 16.46 8.32 -20.47
C LEU A 369 17.35 7.08 -20.48
N ARG A 370 18.42 7.07 -21.28
CA ARG A 370 19.38 5.97 -21.34
C ARG A 370 20.02 5.74 -19.97
N ALA A 371 20.50 6.79 -19.31
CA ALA A 371 21.09 6.68 -17.98
C ALA A 371 20.11 6.14 -16.93
N TRP A 372 18.82 6.48 -17.03
CA TRP A 372 17.77 5.91 -16.17
C TRP A 372 17.62 4.40 -16.41
N LEU A 373 17.54 3.99 -17.67
CA LEU A 373 17.42 2.58 -18.04
C LEU A 373 18.67 1.77 -17.63
N GLU A 374 19.86 2.34 -17.79
CA GLU A 374 21.12 1.75 -17.30
C GLU A 374 21.09 1.55 -15.78
N LYS A 375 20.55 2.53 -15.03
CA LYS A 375 20.38 2.41 -13.58
C LYS A 375 19.43 1.27 -13.21
N GLY A 376 18.32 1.12 -13.93
CA GLY A 376 17.43 -0.03 -13.75
C GLY A 376 18.11 -1.36 -14.09
N ALA A 377 18.94 -1.39 -15.13
CA ALA A 377 19.65 -2.57 -15.58
C ALA A 377 20.73 -3.06 -14.58
N GLU A 378 21.10 -2.28 -13.55
CA GLU A 378 21.93 -2.77 -12.43
C GLU A 378 21.29 -3.96 -11.69
N ARG A 379 19.97 -4.17 -11.85
CA ARG A 379 19.26 -5.36 -11.36
C ARG A 379 19.90 -6.69 -11.81
N PHE A 380 20.60 -6.69 -12.94
CA PHE A 380 21.17 -7.89 -13.53
C PHE A 380 22.68 -7.97 -13.34
N ARG A 381 23.21 -9.19 -13.21
CA ARG A 381 24.66 -9.44 -13.23
C ARG A 381 25.18 -9.44 -14.66
N THR A 382 26.48 -9.17 -14.81
CA THR A 382 27.15 -9.33 -16.10
C THR A 382 27.36 -10.81 -16.37
N ILE A 383 26.88 -11.28 -17.52
CA ILE A 383 26.99 -12.68 -17.94
C ILE A 383 28.22 -12.84 -18.83
N ASP A 384 29.10 -13.76 -18.45
CA ASP A 384 30.25 -14.15 -19.25
C ASP A 384 29.81 -15.25 -20.25
N PRO A 385 29.76 -14.97 -21.56
CA PRO A 385 29.29 -15.94 -22.55
C PRO A 385 30.18 -17.19 -22.64
N ALA A 386 31.45 -17.11 -22.23
CA ALA A 386 32.39 -18.23 -22.29
C ALA A 386 32.35 -19.12 -21.04
N ARG A 387 31.70 -18.68 -19.96
CA ARG A 387 31.65 -19.44 -18.70
C ARG A 387 30.67 -20.59 -18.80
N ALA A 388 31.19 -21.82 -18.64
CA ALA A 388 30.42 -23.05 -18.69
C ALA A 388 29.64 -23.39 -17.41
N THR A 389 30.01 -22.80 -16.26
CA THR A 389 29.31 -23.02 -14.98
C THR A 389 28.08 -22.10 -14.86
N PRO A 390 27.08 -22.45 -14.03
CA PRO A 390 25.90 -21.62 -13.81
C PRO A 390 26.21 -20.17 -13.43
N GLN A 391 25.39 -19.25 -13.92
CA GLN A 391 25.51 -17.81 -13.68
C GLN A 391 24.18 -17.24 -13.19
N GLU A 392 24.19 -16.60 -12.02
CA GLU A 392 23.02 -15.87 -11.52
C GLU A 392 22.73 -14.67 -12.42
N LEU A 393 21.53 -14.59 -12.98
CA LEU A 393 21.03 -13.48 -13.79
C LEU A 393 20.83 -12.23 -12.95
N VAL A 394 20.23 -12.41 -11.77
CA VAL A 394 19.72 -11.32 -10.95
C VAL A 394 20.72 -11.03 -9.83
N ASP A 395 21.02 -9.74 -9.62
CA ASP A 395 21.76 -9.32 -8.44
C ASP A 395 20.81 -9.14 -7.25
N SER A 396 20.87 -10.06 -6.28
CA SER A 396 20.06 -10.02 -5.07
C SER A 396 20.35 -8.82 -4.17
N ALA A 397 21.48 -8.13 -4.36
CA ALA A 397 21.79 -6.89 -3.64
C ALA A 397 20.96 -5.68 -4.14
N VAL A 398 20.43 -5.76 -5.37
CA VAL A 398 19.61 -4.71 -5.96
C VAL A 398 18.14 -5.06 -5.78
N ASP A 399 17.41 -4.24 -5.03
CA ASP A 399 15.99 -4.46 -4.79
C ASP A 399 15.17 -4.40 -6.10
N GLY A 400 14.23 -5.33 -6.28
CA GLY A 400 13.41 -5.43 -7.50
C GLY A 400 12.52 -4.20 -7.76
N THR A 401 12.25 -3.38 -6.75
CA THR A 401 11.57 -2.07 -6.92
C THR A 401 12.47 -1.01 -7.56
N SER A 402 13.75 -1.32 -7.78
CA SER A 402 14.71 -0.45 -8.47
C SER A 402 14.88 -0.81 -9.96
N PHE A 403 14.18 -1.82 -10.46
CA PHE A 403 14.16 -2.14 -11.90
C PHE A 403 13.02 -1.40 -12.60
N ASP A 404 13.26 -0.14 -12.96
CA ASP A 404 12.32 0.64 -13.77
C ASP A 404 12.34 0.14 -15.21
N THR A 405 11.16 -0.18 -15.74
CA THR A 405 10.95 -0.55 -17.14
C THR A 405 10.25 0.59 -17.87
N ALA A 406 10.70 0.87 -19.09
CA ALA A 406 10.05 1.83 -19.97
C ALA A 406 9.12 1.11 -20.93
N ALA A 407 7.96 1.71 -21.21
CA ALA A 407 7.02 1.16 -22.18
C ALA A 407 6.29 2.26 -22.98
N ALA A 408 6.16 2.00 -24.28
CA ALA A 408 5.28 2.68 -25.23
C ALA A 408 5.10 1.78 -26.47
N GLU A 409 4.00 1.93 -27.21
CA GLU A 409 3.68 1.05 -28.35
C GLU A 409 4.80 0.96 -29.41
N GLU A 410 5.54 2.04 -29.60
CA GLU A 410 6.59 2.14 -30.63
C GLU A 410 8.01 2.25 -30.03
N LEU A 411 8.16 1.98 -28.73
CA LEU A 411 9.45 1.95 -28.04
C LEU A 411 10.01 0.53 -28.05
N HIS A 412 11.29 0.40 -28.40
CA HIS A 412 12.06 -0.83 -28.30
C HIS A 412 13.43 -0.52 -27.72
N TYR A 413 13.95 -1.37 -26.82
CA TYR A 413 15.33 -1.35 -26.37
C TYR A 413 15.78 -2.75 -25.93
N GLU A 414 17.09 -2.94 -25.90
CA GLU A 414 17.71 -4.19 -25.47
C GLU A 414 18.63 -3.96 -24.28
N ILE A 415 18.69 -4.93 -23.38
CA ILE A 415 19.64 -4.95 -22.26
C ILE A 415 20.70 -6.01 -22.59
N ASN A 416 21.92 -5.57 -22.89
CA ASN A 416 23.04 -6.45 -23.19
C ASN A 416 23.76 -6.87 -21.89
N LEU A 417 23.51 -8.11 -21.48
CA LEU A 417 24.05 -8.67 -20.23
C LEU A 417 25.55 -8.98 -20.30
N ALA A 418 26.15 -9.03 -21.49
CA ALA A 418 27.61 -9.19 -21.64
C ALA A 418 28.38 -7.88 -21.41
N ARG A 419 27.69 -6.74 -21.39
CA ARG A 419 28.28 -5.42 -21.15
C ARG A 419 28.31 -5.09 -19.64
N PRO A 420 29.30 -4.33 -19.16
CA PRO A 420 29.32 -3.85 -17.78
C PRO A 420 28.13 -2.92 -17.51
N PRO A 421 27.65 -2.82 -16.25
CA PRO A 421 26.63 -1.85 -15.86
C PRO A 421 26.98 -0.42 -16.33
N GLY A 422 26.00 0.32 -16.83
CA GLY A 422 26.20 1.65 -17.41
C GLY A 422 26.48 1.65 -18.92
N GLN A 423 26.60 0.48 -19.55
CA GLN A 423 26.82 0.32 -21.00
C GLN A 423 25.95 -0.80 -21.62
N ARG A 424 24.80 -1.13 -21.00
CA ARG A 424 23.96 -2.27 -21.38
C ARG A 424 22.81 -1.91 -22.32
N ILE A 425 22.35 -0.68 -22.33
CA ILE A 425 21.17 -0.26 -23.08
C ILE A 425 21.52 -0.03 -24.54
N GLU A 426 21.11 -0.98 -25.38
CA GLU A 426 21.32 -0.99 -26.82
C GLU A 426 19.98 -0.84 -27.55
N ARG A 427 20.05 -0.46 -28.84
CA ARG A 427 18.87 -0.36 -29.73
C ARG A 427 17.69 0.39 -29.12
N LEU A 428 17.94 1.51 -28.43
CA LEU A 428 16.90 2.39 -27.91
C LEU A 428 16.23 3.12 -29.08
N LEU A 429 15.17 2.52 -29.62
CA LEU A 429 14.43 2.97 -30.79
C LEU A 429 13.05 3.46 -30.38
N TYR A 430 12.60 4.57 -30.95
CA TYR A 430 11.21 5.01 -30.93
C TYR A 430 10.74 5.22 -32.37
N ARG A 431 9.61 4.61 -32.77
CA ARG A 431 9.13 4.66 -34.17
C ARG A 431 10.17 4.18 -35.18
N GLN A 432 10.91 3.11 -34.83
CA GLN A 432 12.02 2.56 -35.61
C GLN A 432 13.22 3.52 -35.80
N ARG A 433 13.20 4.71 -35.21
CA ARG A 433 14.33 5.66 -35.22
C ARG A 433 15.10 5.55 -33.90
N ALA A 434 16.43 5.55 -33.97
CA ALA A 434 17.25 5.62 -32.78
C ALA A 434 17.04 6.94 -32.03
N LEU A 435 16.79 6.85 -30.72
CA LEU A 435 16.78 8.02 -29.84
C LEU A 435 18.23 8.46 -29.59
N SER A 436 18.55 9.64 -30.10
CA SER A 436 19.85 10.27 -29.92
C SER A 436 19.94 10.95 -28.56
N ASP A 437 21.16 11.18 -28.05
CA ASP A 437 21.39 11.73 -26.71
C ASP A 437 20.75 13.11 -26.48
N GLY A 438 20.58 13.89 -27.55
CA GLY A 438 19.93 15.20 -27.55
C GLY A 438 18.44 15.21 -27.89
N ASP A 439 17.85 14.07 -28.28
CA ASP A 439 16.40 14.01 -28.55
C ASP A 439 15.64 14.23 -27.23
N GLU A 440 14.62 15.09 -27.24
CA GLU A 440 13.76 15.28 -26.06
C GLU A 440 12.67 14.21 -26.01
N VAL A 441 12.35 13.75 -24.81
CA VAL A 441 11.29 12.76 -24.55
C VAL A 441 10.45 13.19 -23.35
N LEU A 442 9.15 12.86 -23.41
CA LEU A 442 8.24 12.97 -22.28
C LEU A 442 8.18 11.62 -21.57
N VAL A 443 8.58 11.60 -20.30
CA VAL A 443 8.51 10.40 -19.45
C VAL A 443 7.45 10.59 -18.39
N VAL A 444 6.43 9.73 -18.42
CA VAL A 444 5.43 9.59 -17.37
C VAL A 444 6.02 8.71 -16.28
N THR A 445 6.06 9.25 -15.06
CA THR A 445 6.66 8.61 -13.89
C THR A 445 5.90 9.04 -12.63
N ASN A 446 6.54 8.98 -11.47
CA ASN A 446 5.95 9.32 -10.19
C ASN A 446 6.82 10.29 -9.37
N ASN A 447 6.20 10.95 -8.39
CA ASN A 447 6.84 11.93 -7.52
C ASN A 447 8.06 11.38 -6.74
N PHE A 448 8.05 10.09 -6.37
CA PHE A 448 9.18 9.45 -5.69
C PHE A 448 10.43 9.39 -6.58
N ARG A 449 10.28 9.04 -7.86
CA ARG A 449 11.40 9.04 -8.82
C ARG A 449 11.91 10.44 -9.15
N VAL A 450 10.99 11.41 -9.28
CA VAL A 450 11.36 12.81 -9.53
C VAL A 450 12.33 13.35 -8.48
N VAL A 451 12.15 12.99 -7.20
CA VAL A 451 13.02 13.43 -6.11
C VAL A 451 14.25 12.54 -5.87
N GLY A 452 14.52 11.57 -6.75
CA GLY A 452 15.69 10.68 -6.66
C GLY A 452 15.48 9.42 -5.80
N GLY A 453 14.24 9.05 -5.53
CA GLY A 453 13.91 7.86 -4.75
C GLY A 453 14.45 6.56 -5.38
N GLY A 454 14.98 5.66 -4.55
CA GLY A 454 15.62 4.41 -4.99
C GLY A 454 17.05 4.60 -5.49
N ASN A 455 17.75 5.66 -5.04
CA ASN A 455 19.09 6.01 -5.49
C ASN A 455 19.18 6.32 -7.01
N PHE A 456 18.05 6.76 -7.59
CA PHE A 456 18.01 7.33 -8.93
C PHE A 456 18.45 8.79 -8.87
N ARG A 457 18.96 9.32 -9.98
CA ARG A 457 19.29 10.74 -10.09
C ARG A 457 18.01 11.57 -9.97
N ALA A 458 17.98 12.52 -9.03
CA ALA A 458 16.87 13.46 -8.92
C ALA A 458 16.74 14.31 -10.20
N ILE A 459 15.49 14.57 -10.58
CA ILE A 459 15.15 15.32 -11.78
C ILE A 459 14.99 16.79 -11.40
N ALA A 460 15.65 17.67 -12.15
CA ALA A 460 15.58 19.10 -11.90
C ALA A 460 14.12 19.60 -12.02
N ARG A 461 13.71 20.51 -11.13
CA ARG A 461 12.30 20.93 -10.99
C ARG A 461 11.74 21.50 -12.29
N GLU A 462 12.55 22.24 -13.03
CA GLU A 462 12.23 22.84 -14.32
C GLU A 462 11.96 21.81 -15.43
N LYS A 463 12.38 20.56 -15.25
CA LYS A 463 12.09 19.46 -16.18
C LYS A 463 10.75 18.78 -15.89
N VAL A 464 10.10 19.07 -14.77
CA VAL A 464 8.76 18.55 -14.45
C VAL A 464 7.71 19.41 -15.17
N VAL A 465 7.11 18.86 -16.23
CA VAL A 465 6.20 19.59 -17.12
C VAL A 465 4.72 19.36 -16.79
N PHE A 466 4.39 18.33 -16.01
CA PHE A 466 3.02 18.06 -15.54
C PHE A 466 3.03 17.29 -14.23
N ALA A 467 2.28 17.74 -13.22
CA ALA A 467 2.22 17.10 -11.90
C ALA A 467 0.86 17.31 -11.21
N PRO A 468 -0.22 16.66 -11.72
CA PRO A 468 -1.61 16.92 -11.31
C PRO A 468 -1.97 16.49 -9.88
N GLN A 469 -1.01 15.99 -9.09
CA GLN A 469 -1.20 15.46 -7.73
C GLN A 469 -2.23 14.32 -7.64
N VAL A 470 -2.54 13.65 -8.74
CA VAL A 470 -3.36 12.42 -8.78
C VAL A 470 -2.51 11.22 -8.38
N SER A 471 -3.05 10.30 -7.60
CA SER A 471 -2.34 9.08 -7.24
C SER A 471 -2.27 8.10 -8.42
N GLN A 472 -1.18 7.32 -8.50
CA GLN A 472 -1.02 6.27 -9.52
C GLN A 472 -2.13 5.20 -9.40
N GLN A 473 -2.60 4.94 -8.18
CA GLN A 473 -3.72 4.02 -7.93
C GLN A 473 -5.04 4.56 -8.51
N ASP A 474 -5.30 5.87 -8.42
CA ASP A 474 -6.52 6.45 -8.98
C ASP A 474 -6.47 6.53 -10.50
N VAL A 475 -5.28 6.79 -11.07
CA VAL A 475 -5.05 6.69 -12.52
C VAL A 475 -5.36 5.27 -13.02
N LEU A 476 -4.84 4.25 -12.34
CA LEU A 476 -5.10 2.86 -12.68
C LEU A 476 -6.59 2.50 -12.51
N ALA A 477 -7.20 2.88 -11.39
CA ALA A 477 -8.61 2.61 -11.14
C ALA A 477 -9.51 3.22 -12.21
N ALA A 478 -9.30 4.50 -12.54
CA ALA A 478 -10.07 5.19 -13.58
C ALA A 478 -9.86 4.57 -14.97
N TYR A 479 -8.65 4.09 -15.27
CA TYR A 479 -8.38 3.36 -16.51
C TYR A 479 -9.16 2.05 -16.57
N ILE A 480 -9.14 1.24 -15.50
CA ILE A 480 -9.91 -0.02 -15.42
C ILE A 480 -11.41 0.26 -15.57
N GLU A 481 -11.92 1.29 -14.90
CA GLU A 481 -13.32 1.71 -15.02
C GLU A 481 -13.68 2.17 -16.43
N THR A 482 -12.76 2.80 -17.15
CA THR A 482 -13.00 3.18 -18.53
C THR A 482 -13.02 1.97 -19.45
N GLN A 483 -12.09 1.02 -19.26
CA GLN A 483 -11.98 -0.16 -20.12
C GLN A 483 -13.07 -1.21 -19.84
N GLN A 484 -13.56 -1.30 -18.60
CA GLN A 484 -14.51 -2.29 -18.07
C GLN A 484 -14.06 -3.76 -18.13
N VAL A 485 -13.45 -4.21 -19.22
CA VAL A 485 -12.97 -5.58 -19.43
C VAL A 485 -11.53 -5.56 -19.96
N LEU A 486 -10.60 -6.04 -19.15
CA LEU A 486 -9.20 -6.21 -19.51
C LEU A 486 -8.98 -7.57 -20.18
N THR A 487 -8.65 -7.55 -21.46
CA THR A 487 -8.15 -8.72 -22.17
C THR A 487 -6.63 -8.67 -22.30
N ARG A 488 -6.00 -9.85 -22.32
CA ARG A 488 -4.55 -9.94 -22.44
C ARG A 488 -4.02 -9.31 -23.72
N ALA A 489 -4.67 -9.59 -24.85
CA ALA A 489 -4.25 -9.08 -26.16
C ALA A 489 -4.19 -7.56 -26.25
N ARG A 490 -4.96 -6.84 -25.42
CA ARG A 490 -4.97 -5.38 -25.39
C ARG A 490 -4.17 -4.80 -24.22
N HIS A 491 -4.13 -5.49 -23.08
CA HIS A 491 -3.68 -4.90 -21.82
C HIS A 491 -2.49 -5.61 -21.17
N GLY A 492 -2.14 -6.81 -21.61
CA GLY A 492 -1.13 -7.67 -20.97
C GLY A 492 0.09 -7.94 -21.85
N THR A 493 0.31 -7.17 -22.92
CA THR A 493 1.33 -7.43 -23.94
C THR A 493 2.20 -6.22 -24.27
N LEU A 494 2.01 -5.06 -23.63
CA LEU A 494 2.85 -3.89 -23.89
C LEU A 494 4.25 -4.13 -23.33
N LYS A 495 5.16 -4.53 -24.22
CA LYS A 495 6.56 -4.87 -23.91
C LYS A 495 7.48 -4.11 -24.85
N SER A 496 8.31 -3.23 -24.29
CA SER A 496 9.27 -2.43 -25.05
C SER A 496 10.72 -2.88 -24.87
N TRP A 497 10.97 -3.91 -24.06
CA TRP A 497 12.32 -4.36 -23.76
C TRP A 497 12.49 -5.86 -23.87
N ARG A 498 13.72 -6.28 -24.15
CA ARG A 498 14.19 -7.67 -24.05
C ARG A 498 15.69 -7.68 -23.70
N PHE A 499 16.22 -8.83 -23.33
CA PHE A 499 17.66 -9.00 -23.34
C PHE A 499 18.18 -9.01 -24.78
N ALA A 500 19.36 -8.44 -25.00
CA ALA A 500 20.07 -8.63 -26.26
C ALA A 500 20.39 -10.12 -26.41
N LYS A 501 20.23 -10.67 -27.62
CA LYS A 501 20.48 -12.09 -27.86
C LYS A 501 21.94 -12.43 -27.59
N MET A 502 22.19 -13.48 -26.82
CA MET A 502 23.53 -14.01 -26.59
C MET A 502 23.52 -15.53 -26.39
N GLU A 503 24.53 -16.18 -26.95
CA GLU A 503 24.84 -17.58 -26.67
C GLU A 503 25.67 -17.63 -25.38
N ALA A 504 25.19 -18.38 -24.39
CA ALA A 504 25.92 -18.62 -23.14
C ALA A 504 26.40 -20.07 -23.09
N ALA A 505 27.69 -20.29 -22.81
CA ALA A 505 28.27 -21.63 -22.73
C ALA A 505 27.75 -22.45 -21.53
N GLY A 506 27.25 -21.78 -20.50
CA GLY A 506 26.67 -22.37 -19.29
C GLY A 506 25.28 -21.79 -18.98
N PRO A 507 24.52 -22.41 -18.08
CA PRO A 507 23.15 -21.99 -17.79
C PRO A 507 23.12 -20.63 -17.08
N VAL A 508 22.19 -19.77 -17.49
CA VAL A 508 21.89 -18.51 -16.81
C VAL A 508 20.64 -18.73 -15.96
N ILE A 509 20.78 -18.64 -14.64
CA ILE A 509 19.77 -19.02 -13.67
C ILE A 509 19.18 -17.82 -12.94
N PHE A 510 17.94 -17.94 -12.51
CA PHE A 510 17.26 -16.96 -11.65
C PHE A 510 16.24 -17.68 -10.76
N HIS A 511 15.70 -16.98 -9.77
CA HIS A 511 14.87 -17.59 -8.73
C HIS A 511 13.47 -16.97 -8.70
N ALA A 512 12.46 -17.84 -8.63
CA ALA A 512 11.06 -17.49 -8.42
C ALA A 512 10.40 -18.60 -7.59
N PRO A 513 9.18 -18.43 -7.06
CA PRO A 513 8.49 -19.53 -6.38
C PRO A 513 8.38 -20.78 -7.27
N PRO A 514 8.55 -21.98 -6.72
CA PRO A 514 8.54 -23.23 -7.51
C PRO A 514 7.15 -23.53 -8.10
N GLY A 515 7.11 -24.33 -9.17
CA GLY A 515 5.87 -24.81 -9.77
C GLY A 515 5.12 -23.79 -10.65
N LEU A 516 5.80 -22.71 -11.08
CA LEU A 516 5.19 -21.63 -11.86
C LEU A 516 5.57 -21.64 -13.35
N LEU A 517 6.20 -22.70 -13.86
CA LEU A 517 6.62 -22.77 -15.28
C LEU A 517 5.44 -22.66 -16.25
N ALA A 518 4.28 -23.23 -15.90
CA ALA A 518 3.06 -23.06 -16.71
C ALA A 518 2.63 -21.59 -16.81
N LEU A 519 2.78 -20.83 -15.72
CA LEU A 519 2.50 -19.39 -15.72
C LEU A 519 3.48 -18.62 -16.62
N ALA A 520 4.77 -18.96 -16.61
CA ALA A 520 5.75 -18.34 -17.51
C ALA A 520 5.39 -18.57 -18.99
N ARG A 521 5.03 -19.81 -19.35
CA ARG A 521 4.59 -20.18 -20.69
C ARG A 521 3.31 -19.47 -21.08
N ASP A 522 2.34 -19.42 -20.17
CA ASP A 522 1.13 -18.64 -20.36
C ASP A 522 1.55 -17.21 -20.65
N SER A 523 2.41 -16.57 -19.85
CA SER A 523 2.96 -15.22 -20.05
C SER A 523 3.77 -15.02 -21.36
N GLY A 524 3.96 -16.05 -22.18
CA GLY A 524 4.65 -15.99 -23.47
C GLY A 524 6.17 -16.15 -23.37
N LEU A 525 6.66 -16.61 -22.22
CA LEU A 525 8.08 -16.88 -22.00
C LEU A 525 8.38 -18.33 -22.37
N SER A 526 8.68 -18.57 -23.64
CA SER A 526 9.10 -19.89 -24.15
C SER A 526 10.55 -20.22 -23.82
N ASN A 527 11.34 -19.22 -23.46
CA ASN A 527 12.77 -19.30 -23.20
C ASN A 527 13.10 -19.48 -21.71
N VAL A 528 12.13 -19.86 -20.89
CA VAL A 528 12.31 -20.16 -19.46
C VAL A 528 12.00 -21.64 -19.22
N GLN A 529 12.83 -22.30 -18.41
CA GLN A 529 12.66 -23.68 -17.98
C GLN A 529 13.07 -23.86 -16.52
N GLU A 530 12.73 -24.99 -15.90
CA GLU A 530 13.29 -25.32 -14.59
C GLU A 530 14.81 -25.52 -14.71
N ALA A 531 15.57 -25.02 -13.75
CA ALA A 531 17.01 -25.20 -13.76
C ALA A 531 17.35 -26.70 -13.56
N PRO A 532 18.40 -27.22 -14.22
CA PRO A 532 18.84 -28.61 -14.03
C PRO A 532 19.11 -28.89 -12.55
N ALA A 533 18.74 -30.08 -12.05
CA ALA A 533 18.81 -30.42 -10.63
C ALA A 533 20.19 -30.16 -9.98
N GLN A 534 21.26 -30.38 -10.75
CA GLN A 534 22.65 -30.15 -10.32
C GLN A 534 23.01 -28.66 -10.16
N ASP A 535 22.24 -27.77 -10.80
CA ASP A 535 22.44 -26.32 -10.82
C ASP A 535 21.43 -25.59 -9.91
N GLN A 536 20.57 -26.34 -9.18
CA GLN A 536 19.61 -25.80 -8.22
C GLN A 536 20.30 -25.49 -6.89
N ALA A 537 20.40 -24.21 -6.53
CA ALA A 537 20.81 -23.79 -5.18
C ALA A 537 19.67 -23.89 -4.14
N GLY A 538 18.52 -24.45 -4.52
CA GLY A 538 17.29 -24.57 -3.72
C GLY A 538 16.05 -24.73 -4.60
N PRO A 539 14.86 -24.99 -4.00
CA PRO A 539 13.61 -25.03 -4.76
C PRO A 539 13.30 -23.67 -5.39
N GLY A 540 12.80 -23.66 -6.63
CA GLY A 540 12.41 -22.42 -7.33
C GLY A 540 13.49 -21.80 -8.22
N ALA A 541 14.55 -22.54 -8.55
CA ALA A 541 15.52 -22.12 -9.55
C ALA A 541 15.02 -22.41 -10.98
N TYR A 542 15.09 -21.39 -11.84
CA TYR A 542 14.76 -21.44 -13.26
C TYR A 542 15.98 -21.07 -14.09
N ALA A 543 16.05 -21.57 -15.33
CA ALA A 543 17.04 -21.17 -16.32
C ALA A 543 16.36 -20.38 -17.43
N ILE A 544 17.06 -19.36 -17.95
CA ILE A 544 16.66 -18.58 -19.13
C ILE A 544 17.62 -18.86 -20.29
N ASP A 545 17.05 -19.10 -21.46
CA ASP A 545 17.77 -19.13 -22.74
C ASP A 545 17.82 -17.71 -23.33
N LEU A 546 19.02 -17.14 -23.38
CA LEU A 546 19.27 -15.80 -23.89
C LEU A 546 19.50 -15.75 -25.41
N ALA A 547 19.50 -16.89 -26.12
CA ALA A 547 19.61 -16.91 -27.58
C ALA A 547 18.27 -16.56 -28.27
N GLN A 548 17.15 -16.70 -27.55
CA GLN A 548 15.78 -16.54 -28.08
C GLN A 548 15.28 -15.09 -28.15
#